data_AF-F0VE11-F1
#
_entry.id   AF-F0VE11-F1
#
_cell.length_a   1.000
_cell.length_b   1.000
_cell.length_c   1.000
_cell.angle_alpha   90.00
_cell.angle_beta   90.00
_cell.angle_gamma   90.00
#
_symmetry.space_group_name_H-M   'P 1'
#
loop_
_entity.id
_entity.type
_entity.pdbx_description
1 polymer ?
#
loop_
_entity_poly.entity_id
_entity_poly.type
_entity_poly.pdbx_seq_one_letter_code
_entity_poly.pdbx_strand_id
1 'polypeptide(L)'
;MRGNIRGFAIAWRAEGGFLLLRSEKKSKGLHYQLPGGHAEFPGDASRAAQFLQSEASSRAFFLSAPSSAEAAGEQRKKHVDEEEVARAACARELFEETGIDVGEDLGSLVPLAPAGVGPYNNRFFFFLHLTDKLLADAPRALQSDDAEKQTANGNTRALLYPENRDGHSPPLDVQLAVGLDEHTGFRFVDSAEEAAELVVKHAGGRSTKALKAFQKLLNKHAPLSPLETVRACTDTS
;
A
#
# COMPACT_ATOMS: atom_id res chain seq x y z
N MET A 1 -18.59 2.50 -14.58
CA MET A 1 -17.32 2.84 -15.26
C MET A 1 -16.20 2.10 -14.52
N ARG A 2 -15.72 0.95 -15.01
CA ARG A 2 -14.82 0.05 -14.25
C ARG A 2 -13.31 0.29 -14.48
N GLY A 3 -12.89 1.48 -14.94
CA GLY A 3 -11.63 1.59 -15.69
C GLY A 3 -10.42 2.26 -15.02
N ASN A 4 -10.51 2.77 -13.79
CA ASN A 4 -9.39 3.57 -13.24
C ASN A 4 -9.33 3.59 -11.71
N ILE A 5 -9.69 2.47 -11.07
CA ILE A 5 -9.48 2.30 -9.64
C ILE A 5 -7.98 2.09 -9.41
N ARG A 6 -7.42 2.77 -8.41
CA ARG A 6 -6.02 2.65 -8.01
C ARG A 6 -5.86 2.63 -6.51
N GLY A 7 -4.91 1.87 -6.02
CA GLY A 7 -4.53 1.82 -4.61
C GLY A 7 -3.06 2.18 -4.43
N PHE A 8 -2.75 2.96 -3.41
CA PHE A 8 -1.38 3.34 -3.04
C PHE A 8 -1.15 3.15 -1.55
N ALA A 9 0.04 2.67 -1.17
CA ALA A 9 0.42 2.56 0.23
C ALA A 9 1.24 3.77 0.67
N ILE A 10 0.82 4.38 1.78
CA ILE A 10 1.66 5.22 2.64
C ILE A 10 2.28 4.26 3.66
N ALA A 11 3.39 3.62 3.25
CA ALA A 11 4.08 2.62 4.06
C ALA A 11 5.13 3.28 4.96
N TRP A 12 5.10 2.96 6.25
CA TRP A 12 5.90 3.62 7.29
C TRP A 12 6.53 2.61 8.24
N ARG A 13 7.78 2.84 8.63
CA ARG A 13 8.50 2.13 9.71
C ARG A 13 9.00 3.11 10.77
N ALA A 14 9.15 2.63 12.00
CA ALA A 14 9.59 3.47 13.11
C ALA A 14 11.02 4.01 12.94
N GLU A 15 12.01 3.17 12.58
CA GLU A 15 13.43 3.61 12.54
C GLU A 15 13.85 4.28 11.23
N GLY A 16 12.95 4.42 10.25
CA GLY A 16 13.29 4.96 8.92
C GLY A 16 12.27 5.93 8.33
N GLY A 17 11.02 5.90 8.80
CA GLY A 17 9.96 6.73 8.23
C GLY A 17 9.29 6.10 7.01
N PHE A 18 8.97 6.91 6.01
CA PHE A 18 8.11 6.57 4.88
C PHE A 18 8.89 5.97 3.70
N LEU A 19 8.42 4.84 3.19
CA LEU A 19 8.99 4.18 2.01
C LEU A 19 8.60 4.93 0.72
N LEU A 20 9.61 5.28 -0.08
CA LEU A 20 9.44 5.82 -1.43
C LEU A 20 10.24 5.00 -2.44
N LEU A 21 9.68 4.81 -3.62
CA LEU A 21 10.35 4.13 -4.74
C LEU A 21 10.97 5.15 -5.69
N ARG A 22 12.24 4.96 -6.05
CA ARG A 22 12.94 5.77 -7.05
C ARG A 22 12.60 5.25 -8.44
N SER A 23 12.26 6.18 -9.33
CA SER A 23 12.09 5.94 -10.75
C SER A 23 12.86 6.95 -11.58
N GLU A 24 13.28 6.53 -12.77
CA GLU A 24 13.90 7.40 -13.77
C GLU A 24 13.16 7.24 -15.10
N LYS A 25 12.52 8.31 -15.56
CA LYS A 25 11.79 8.33 -16.84
C LYS A 25 12.38 9.42 -17.72
N LYS A 26 12.64 9.14 -19.01
CA LYS A 26 13.25 10.11 -19.95
C LYS A 26 12.58 11.49 -19.94
N SER A 27 11.27 11.54 -19.78
CA SER A 27 10.48 12.78 -19.76
C SER A 27 10.39 13.48 -18.40
N LYS A 28 10.66 12.79 -17.29
CA LYS A 28 10.52 13.33 -15.92
C LYS A 28 11.84 13.42 -15.15
N GLY A 29 12.89 12.79 -15.67
CA GLY A 29 14.14 12.55 -14.95
C GLY A 29 13.93 11.64 -13.73
N LEU A 30 14.84 11.78 -12.77
CA LEU A 30 14.76 11.14 -11.46
C LEU A 30 13.59 11.72 -10.65
N HIS A 31 12.75 10.84 -10.13
CA HIS A 31 11.62 11.17 -9.28
C HIS A 31 11.29 10.00 -8.34
N TYR A 32 10.45 10.29 -7.34
CA TYR A 32 9.97 9.29 -6.39
C TYR A 32 8.46 9.09 -6.50
N GLN A 33 7.98 7.93 -6.06
CA GLN A 33 6.56 7.62 -5.95
C GLN A 33 6.26 6.78 -4.69
N LEU A 34 4.98 6.76 -4.31
CA LEU A 34 4.46 5.79 -3.37
C LEU A 34 4.29 4.44 -4.08
N PRO A 35 4.50 3.31 -3.40
CA PRO A 35 4.19 2.01 -3.97
C PRO A 35 2.68 1.88 -4.23
N GLY A 36 2.31 1.27 -5.36
CA GLY A 36 0.92 1.07 -5.76
C GLY A 36 0.59 1.44 -7.21
N GLY A 37 -0.59 1.00 -7.66
CA GLY A 37 -0.92 1.02 -9.09
C GLY A 37 -2.39 0.85 -9.41
N HIS A 38 -2.68 0.37 -10.61
CA HIS A 38 -4.05 0.22 -11.10
C HIS A 38 -4.65 -1.11 -10.66
N ALA A 39 -5.96 -1.14 -10.45
CA ALA A 39 -6.64 -2.41 -10.31
C ALA A 39 -6.67 -3.19 -11.64
N GLU A 40 -6.33 -4.47 -11.56
CA GLU A 40 -6.42 -5.44 -12.63
C GLU A 40 -7.66 -6.32 -12.47
N PHE A 41 -8.52 -6.32 -13.49
CA PHE A 41 -9.74 -7.12 -13.49
C PHE A 41 -9.57 -8.38 -14.35
N PRO A 42 -10.13 -9.53 -13.93
CA PRO A 42 -10.97 -9.71 -12.73
C PRO A 42 -10.18 -10.04 -11.44
N GLY A 43 -8.84 -10.09 -11.50
CA GLY A 43 -7.98 -10.58 -10.42
C GLY A 43 -8.20 -9.86 -9.09
N ASP A 44 -7.99 -8.55 -9.05
CA ASP A 44 -8.07 -7.75 -7.82
C ASP A 44 -9.49 -7.72 -7.24
N ALA A 45 -10.51 -7.71 -8.11
CA ALA A 45 -11.91 -7.81 -7.67
C ALA A 45 -12.23 -9.16 -7.02
N SER A 46 -11.62 -10.24 -7.52
CA SER A 46 -11.80 -11.58 -6.96
C SER A 46 -11.12 -11.70 -5.58
N ARG A 47 -9.89 -11.16 -5.45
CA ARG A 47 -9.16 -11.10 -4.18
C ARG A 47 -9.92 -10.27 -3.13
N ALA A 48 -10.41 -9.09 -3.52
CA ALA A 48 -11.25 -8.25 -2.65
C ALA A 48 -12.50 -9.01 -2.16
N ALA A 49 -13.19 -9.72 -3.06
CA ALA A 49 -14.37 -10.49 -2.69
C ALA A 49 -14.07 -11.66 -1.74
N GLN A 50 -12.91 -12.33 -1.89
CA GLN A 50 -12.45 -13.39 -1.00
C GLN A 50 -12.15 -12.84 0.40
N PHE A 51 -11.44 -11.72 0.48
CA PHE A 51 -11.13 -11.05 1.75
C PHE A 51 -12.40 -10.65 2.52
N LEU A 52 -13.39 -10.05 1.84
CA LEU A 52 -14.67 -9.71 2.47
C LEU A 52 -15.42 -10.94 3.00
N GLN A 53 -15.30 -12.08 2.33
CA GLN A 53 -15.90 -13.34 2.79
C GLN A 53 -15.17 -13.91 4.01
N SER A 54 -13.84 -13.84 4.06
CA SER A 54 -13.07 -14.29 5.23
C SER A 54 -13.36 -13.41 6.44
N GLU A 55 -13.40 -12.08 6.27
CA GLU A 55 -13.73 -11.12 7.35
C GLU A 55 -15.13 -11.35 7.93
N ALA A 56 -16.14 -11.55 7.05
CA ALA A 56 -17.49 -11.85 7.49
C ALA A 56 -17.57 -13.17 8.27
N SER A 57 -16.82 -14.19 7.83
CA SER A 57 -16.76 -15.49 8.49
C SER A 57 -16.09 -15.40 9.86
N SER A 58 -14.98 -14.67 9.96
CA SER A 58 -14.28 -14.41 11.23
C SER A 58 -15.19 -13.68 12.22
N ARG A 59 -15.89 -12.62 11.78
CA ARG A 59 -16.82 -11.89 12.64
C ARG A 59 -18.01 -12.74 13.10
N ALA A 60 -18.60 -13.53 12.22
CA ALA A 60 -19.71 -14.42 12.56
C ALA A 60 -19.30 -15.48 13.58
N PHE A 61 -18.08 -16.02 13.48
CA PHE A 61 -17.53 -16.97 14.46
C PHE A 61 -17.49 -16.37 15.88
N PHE A 62 -17.10 -15.10 16.02
CA PHE A 62 -17.08 -14.41 17.31
C PHE A 62 -18.47 -14.01 17.83
N LEU A 63 -19.45 -13.76 16.96
CA LEU A 63 -20.78 -13.27 17.33
C LEU A 63 -21.84 -14.37 17.47
N SER A 64 -21.50 -15.64 17.26
CA SER A 64 -22.43 -16.77 17.33
C SER A 64 -22.82 -17.10 18.77
N ALA A 65 -23.66 -16.26 19.37
CA ALA A 65 -24.72 -16.71 20.28
C ALA A 65 -25.93 -17.14 19.41
N PRO A 66 -26.68 -18.19 19.79
CA PRO A 66 -27.76 -18.71 18.96
C PRO A 66 -28.95 -17.74 18.96
N SER A 67 -29.20 -17.06 17.84
CA SER A 67 -30.48 -16.40 17.59
C SER A 67 -31.03 -16.86 16.25
N SER A 68 -32.09 -17.66 16.34
CA SER A 68 -32.90 -18.15 15.23
C SER A 68 -33.75 -17.01 14.65
N ALA A 69 -33.37 -16.50 13.49
CA ALA A 69 -34.28 -15.68 12.67
C ALA A 69 -34.00 -15.90 11.18
N GLU A 70 -35.03 -16.34 10.47
CA GLU A 70 -35.04 -16.73 9.07
C GLU A 70 -34.87 -15.52 8.13
N ALA A 71 -34.10 -15.71 7.06
CA ALA A 71 -33.77 -14.70 6.06
C ALA A 71 -34.64 -14.86 4.80
N ALA A 72 -35.37 -13.80 4.44
CA ALA A 72 -35.96 -13.63 3.11
C ALA A 72 -34.91 -13.03 2.16
N GLY A 73 -34.57 -13.78 1.12
CA GLY A 73 -33.49 -13.47 0.17
C GLY A 73 -33.93 -12.55 -0.97
N GLU A 74 -33.29 -11.38 -1.05
CA GLU A 74 -33.29 -10.54 -2.24
C GLU A 74 -31.88 -10.58 -2.86
N GLN A 75 -31.72 -11.21 -4.02
CA GLN A 75 -30.45 -11.31 -4.74
C GLN A 75 -30.05 -9.95 -5.33
N ARG A 76 -29.53 -9.05 -4.50
CA ARG A 76 -28.86 -7.84 -4.98
C ARG A 76 -27.55 -8.26 -5.63
N LYS A 77 -27.34 -7.88 -6.90
CA LYS A 77 -26.03 -7.96 -7.57
C LYS A 77 -25.01 -7.29 -6.65
N LYS A 78 -24.15 -8.09 -6.00
CA LYS A 78 -23.12 -7.61 -5.09
C LYS A 78 -22.19 -6.70 -5.88
N HIS A 79 -22.36 -5.39 -5.71
CA HIS A 79 -21.40 -4.41 -6.17
C HIS A 79 -20.15 -4.62 -5.30
N VAL A 80 -19.03 -5.00 -5.91
CA VAL A 80 -17.76 -5.09 -5.20
C VAL A 80 -17.36 -3.66 -4.83
N ASP A 81 -17.00 -3.44 -3.57
CA ASP A 81 -16.57 -2.14 -3.08
C ASP A 81 -15.29 -1.70 -3.80
N GLU A 82 -15.29 -0.51 -4.39
CA GLU A 82 -14.14 0.01 -5.14
C GLU A 82 -12.91 0.20 -4.25
N GLU A 83 -13.11 0.52 -2.97
CA GLU A 83 -12.01 0.65 -2.00
C GLU A 83 -11.33 -0.70 -1.74
N GLU A 84 -12.11 -1.77 -1.64
CA GLU A 84 -11.59 -3.13 -1.41
C GLU A 84 -10.86 -3.66 -2.66
N VAL A 85 -11.36 -3.33 -3.86
CA VAL A 85 -10.61 -3.60 -5.10
C VAL A 85 -9.30 -2.82 -5.13
N ALA A 86 -9.32 -1.55 -4.73
CA ALA A 86 -8.10 -0.73 -4.66
C ALA A 86 -7.11 -1.27 -3.62
N ARG A 87 -7.59 -1.84 -2.51
CA ARG A 87 -6.76 -2.46 -1.47
C ARG A 87 -6.05 -3.70 -2.01
N ALA A 88 -6.77 -4.57 -2.72
CA ALA A 88 -6.18 -5.73 -3.38
C ALA A 88 -5.13 -5.33 -4.44
N ALA A 89 -5.43 -4.31 -5.26
CA ALA A 89 -4.48 -3.76 -6.21
C ALA A 89 -3.22 -3.20 -5.52
N CYS A 90 -3.41 -2.46 -4.42
CA CYS A 90 -2.30 -1.93 -3.62
C CYS A 90 -1.38 -3.05 -3.09
N ALA A 91 -1.95 -4.15 -2.59
CA ALA A 91 -1.18 -5.29 -2.09
C ALA A 91 -0.38 -5.98 -3.19
N ARG A 92 -1.01 -6.20 -4.36
CA ARG A 92 -0.34 -6.80 -5.53
C ARG A 92 0.84 -5.93 -5.98
N GLU A 93 0.61 -4.65 -6.19
CA GLU A 93 1.64 -3.71 -6.66
C GLU A 93 2.76 -3.56 -5.63
N LEU A 94 2.45 -3.53 -4.33
CA LEU A 94 3.45 -3.48 -3.28
C LEU A 94 4.38 -4.71 -3.35
N PHE A 95 3.82 -5.91 -3.50
CA PHE A 95 4.61 -7.13 -3.71
C PHE A 95 5.42 -7.05 -5.01
N GLU A 96 4.80 -6.57 -6.10
CA GLU A 96 5.42 -6.49 -7.41
C GLU A 96 6.61 -5.52 -7.46
N GLU A 97 6.49 -4.37 -6.81
CA GLU A 97 7.47 -3.30 -6.84
C GLU A 97 8.55 -3.45 -5.75
N THR A 98 8.27 -4.16 -4.65
CA THR A 98 9.14 -4.18 -3.45
C THR A 98 9.41 -5.55 -2.85
N GLY A 99 8.64 -6.57 -3.22
CA GLY A 99 8.65 -7.90 -2.59
C GLY A 99 7.92 -7.99 -1.25
N ILE A 100 7.40 -6.88 -0.71
CA ILE A 100 6.63 -6.89 0.53
C ILE A 100 5.25 -7.52 0.25
N ASP A 101 5.05 -8.74 0.76
CA ASP A 101 3.79 -9.46 0.59
C ASP A 101 2.83 -9.22 1.76
N VAL A 102 1.67 -8.66 1.44
CA VAL A 102 0.53 -8.50 2.35
C VAL A 102 -0.74 -9.11 1.74
N GLY A 103 -0.61 -9.92 0.69
CA GLY A 103 -1.73 -10.47 -0.06
C GLY A 103 -2.60 -11.43 0.76
N GLU A 104 -2.02 -12.12 1.74
CA GLU A 104 -2.73 -12.98 2.69
C GLU A 104 -3.34 -12.21 3.87
N ASP A 105 -2.88 -10.98 4.13
CA ASP A 105 -3.35 -10.10 5.21
C ASP A 105 -3.65 -8.72 4.66
N LEU A 106 -4.69 -8.62 3.82
CA LEU A 106 -5.16 -7.32 3.33
C LEU A 106 -5.61 -6.40 4.46
N GLY A 107 -5.96 -6.93 5.64
CA GLY A 107 -6.31 -6.14 6.82
C GLY A 107 -5.17 -5.23 7.31
N SER A 108 -3.92 -5.57 6.99
CA SER A 108 -2.75 -4.73 7.28
C SER A 108 -2.71 -3.40 6.48
N LEU A 109 -3.45 -3.31 5.37
CA LEU A 109 -3.60 -2.09 4.55
C LEU A 109 -4.81 -1.28 5.04
N VAL A 110 -4.57 -0.45 6.05
CA VAL A 110 -5.62 0.31 6.73
C VAL A 110 -6.12 1.45 5.83
N PRO A 111 -7.42 1.53 5.47
CA PRO A 111 -7.95 2.59 4.62
C PRO A 111 -7.86 3.95 5.32
N LEU A 112 -7.36 4.97 4.60
CA LEU A 112 -7.23 6.32 5.14
C LEU A 112 -8.36 7.28 4.74
N ALA A 113 -9.30 6.84 3.89
CA ALA A 113 -10.46 7.64 3.52
C ALA A 113 -11.32 8.05 4.73
N PRO A 114 -11.60 7.18 5.73
CA PRO A 114 -12.31 7.57 6.95
C PRO A 114 -11.60 8.68 7.75
N ALA A 115 -10.27 8.74 7.68
CA ALA A 115 -9.45 9.77 8.32
C ALA A 115 -9.31 11.05 7.48
N GLY A 116 -10.03 11.17 6.36
CA GLY A 116 -10.02 12.35 5.49
C GLY A 116 -8.86 12.40 4.48
N VAL A 117 -8.15 11.29 4.26
CA VAL A 117 -7.07 11.20 3.26
C VAL A 117 -7.57 10.43 2.04
N GLY A 118 -7.95 11.19 1.01
CA GLY A 118 -8.53 10.63 -0.21
C GLY A 118 -9.97 10.12 -0.04
N PRO A 119 -10.51 9.41 -1.04
CA PRO A 119 -9.90 9.15 -2.34
C PRO A 119 -9.76 10.42 -3.20
N TYR A 120 -8.81 10.41 -4.16
CA TYR A 120 -8.62 11.52 -5.11
C TYR A 120 -8.62 11.02 -6.57
N ASN A 121 -9.72 11.26 -7.30
CA ASN A 121 -9.93 10.76 -8.67
C ASN A 121 -9.78 9.23 -8.75
N ASN A 122 -10.56 8.49 -7.94
CA ASN A 122 -10.56 7.03 -7.84
C ASN A 122 -9.21 6.43 -7.42
N ARG A 123 -8.43 7.20 -6.64
CA ARG A 123 -7.18 6.75 -6.02
C ARG A 123 -7.38 6.68 -4.53
N PHE A 124 -7.28 5.47 -4.00
CA PHE A 124 -7.40 5.15 -2.60
C PHE A 124 -6.01 5.06 -1.99
N PHE A 125 -5.90 5.44 -0.72
CA PHE A 125 -4.65 5.46 0.01
C PHE A 125 -4.81 4.63 1.27
N PHE A 126 -3.85 3.76 1.50
CA PHE A 126 -3.83 2.85 2.63
C PHE A 126 -2.58 3.12 3.46
N PHE A 127 -2.70 3.07 4.77
CA PHE A 127 -1.55 3.06 5.65
C PHE A 127 -1.06 1.63 5.83
N LEU A 128 0.25 1.44 5.76
CA LEU A 128 0.89 0.18 6.06
C LEU A 128 1.99 0.40 7.10
N HIS A 129 1.91 -0.33 8.21
CA HIS A 129 3.00 -0.40 9.18
C HIS A 129 4.01 -1.48 8.74
N LEU A 130 5.19 -1.05 8.35
CA LEU A 130 6.29 -1.90 7.94
C LEU A 130 7.00 -2.47 9.18
N THR A 131 6.66 -3.71 9.53
CA THR A 131 7.34 -4.45 10.59
C THR A 131 8.64 -5.07 10.10
N ASP A 132 9.57 -5.34 11.03
CA ASP A 132 10.82 -6.05 10.71
C ASP A 132 10.56 -7.40 10.02
N LYS A 133 9.48 -8.10 10.38
CA LYS A 133 9.09 -9.34 9.74
C LYS A 133 8.78 -9.13 8.25
N LEU A 134 7.96 -8.14 7.91
CA LEU A 134 7.60 -7.85 6.51
C LEU A 134 8.84 -7.52 5.69
N LEU A 135 9.76 -6.73 6.25
CA LEU A 135 11.00 -6.33 5.59
C LEU A 135 11.99 -7.50 5.44
N ALA A 136 12.10 -8.37 6.43
CA ALA A 136 12.96 -9.57 6.38
C ALA A 136 12.44 -10.64 5.40
N ASP A 137 11.13 -10.71 5.20
CA ASP A 137 10.50 -11.63 4.26
C ASP A 137 10.56 -11.11 2.80
N ALA A 138 10.66 -9.79 2.58
CA ALA A 138 10.61 -9.18 1.24
C ALA A 138 11.63 -9.73 0.22
N PRO A 139 12.90 -10.02 0.58
CA PRO A 139 13.85 -10.65 -0.33
C PRO A 139 13.42 -12.03 -0.86
N ARG A 140 12.54 -12.75 -0.14
CA ARG A 140 12.05 -14.08 -0.57
C ARG A 140 11.18 -14.00 -1.82
N ALA A 141 10.65 -12.82 -2.15
CA ALA A 141 9.92 -12.60 -3.39
C ALA A 141 10.75 -12.93 -4.64
N LEU A 142 12.09 -12.88 -4.58
CA LEU A 142 12.96 -13.32 -5.67
C LEU A 142 12.98 -14.84 -5.88
N GLN A 143 12.61 -15.62 -4.86
CA GLN A 143 12.61 -17.08 -4.91
C GLN A 143 11.26 -17.64 -5.39
N SER A 144 10.19 -16.84 -5.34
CA SER A 144 8.85 -17.19 -5.79
C SER A 144 8.64 -16.72 -7.23
N ASP A 145 8.43 -17.64 -8.17
CA ASP A 145 7.96 -17.47 -9.57
C ASP A 145 8.67 -16.45 -10.50
N ASP A 146 9.49 -15.52 -9.99
CA ASP A 146 10.20 -14.49 -10.75
C ASP A 146 11.44 -15.04 -11.46
N ALA A 147 11.96 -16.20 -11.04
CA ALA A 147 13.00 -16.89 -11.79
C ALA A 147 12.55 -17.26 -13.22
N GLU A 148 11.24 -17.43 -13.44
CA GLU A 148 10.66 -17.79 -14.72
C GLU A 148 10.03 -16.60 -15.47
N LYS A 149 9.58 -15.57 -14.76
CA LYS A 149 9.01 -14.34 -15.36
C LYS A 149 10.10 -13.31 -15.68
N GLN A 150 10.87 -13.57 -16.73
CA GLN A 150 11.58 -12.47 -17.40
C GLN A 150 10.54 -11.45 -17.86
N THR A 151 10.73 -10.15 -17.55
CA THR A 151 9.88 -9.13 -18.18
C THR A 151 10.05 -9.20 -19.70
N ALA A 152 9.13 -8.60 -20.45
CA ALA A 152 9.26 -8.50 -21.91
C ALA A 152 10.61 -7.87 -22.35
N ASN A 153 11.27 -7.14 -21.45
CA ASN A 153 12.56 -6.50 -21.63
C ASN A 153 13.75 -7.28 -21.03
N GLY A 154 13.52 -8.46 -20.45
CA GLY A 154 14.54 -9.27 -19.79
C GLY A 154 15.01 -8.72 -18.44
N ASN A 155 14.33 -7.72 -17.88
CA ASN A 155 14.66 -7.22 -16.55
C ASN A 155 14.10 -8.15 -15.49
N THR A 156 14.83 -8.25 -14.37
CA THR A 156 14.43 -9.00 -13.18
C THR A 156 14.48 -8.05 -11.98
N ARG A 157 13.81 -8.40 -10.90
CA ARG A 157 13.98 -7.68 -9.62
C ARG A 157 15.41 -7.84 -9.12
N ALA A 158 15.92 -6.81 -8.46
CA ALA A 158 17.20 -6.80 -7.77
C ALA A 158 17.01 -6.57 -6.28
N LEU A 159 17.83 -7.21 -5.45
CA LEU A 159 17.94 -6.84 -4.04
C LEU A 159 18.70 -5.53 -3.94
N LEU A 160 18.00 -4.49 -3.52
CA LEU A 160 18.58 -3.18 -3.30
C LEU A 160 18.57 -2.84 -1.81
N TYR A 161 19.54 -2.04 -1.38
CA TYR A 161 19.53 -1.35 -0.10
C TYR A 161 18.90 0.03 -0.26
N PRO A 162 18.36 0.63 0.81
CA PRO A 162 17.84 1.99 0.74
C PRO A 162 18.95 2.97 0.36
N GLU A 163 18.59 3.95 -0.47
CA GLU A 163 19.51 5.02 -0.85
C GLU A 163 19.83 5.88 0.37
N ASN A 164 21.13 5.99 0.68
CA ASN A 164 21.64 6.88 1.72
C ASN A 164 22.52 7.96 1.08
N ARG A 165 21.95 8.78 0.19
CA ARG A 165 22.72 9.82 -0.51
C ARG A 165 23.13 10.97 0.38
N ASP A 166 22.30 11.28 1.38
CA ASP A 166 22.46 12.49 2.17
C ASP A 166 23.20 12.21 3.49
N GLY A 167 23.49 10.94 3.81
CA GLY A 167 24.16 10.53 5.05
C GLY A 167 23.33 10.76 6.32
N HIS A 168 22.11 11.30 6.17
CA HIS A 168 21.23 11.66 7.29
C HIS A 168 20.41 10.48 7.80
N SER A 169 20.10 9.51 6.94
CA SER A 169 19.35 8.33 7.36
C SER A 169 20.31 7.32 8.01
N PRO A 170 19.92 6.69 9.13
CA PRO A 170 20.71 5.61 9.70
C PRO A 170 20.91 4.50 8.66
N PRO A 171 22.05 3.79 8.67
CA PRO A 171 22.20 2.61 7.83
C PRO A 171 21.13 1.59 8.24
N LEU A 172 20.15 1.38 7.37
CA LEU A 172 19.12 0.39 7.54
C LEU A 172 19.59 -0.89 6.83
N ASP A 173 19.78 -1.95 7.60
CA ASP A 173 20.09 -3.29 7.06
C ASP A 173 18.82 -3.96 6.57
N VAL A 174 18.22 -3.36 5.53
CA VAL A 174 16.99 -3.82 4.91
C VAL A 174 17.20 -3.89 3.41
N GLN A 175 16.81 -5.02 2.83
CA GLN A 175 16.81 -5.22 1.40
C GLN A 175 15.38 -5.40 0.91
N LEU A 176 15.04 -4.73 -0.18
CA LEU A 176 13.78 -4.92 -0.89
C LEU A 176 14.07 -5.53 -2.26
N ALA A 177 13.17 -6.40 -2.73
CA ALA A 177 13.21 -6.94 -4.08
C ALA A 177 12.56 -5.91 -5.01
N VAL A 178 13.37 -4.98 -5.52
CA VAL A 178 12.89 -3.86 -6.35
C VAL A 178 13.13 -4.16 -7.82
N GLY A 179 12.10 -4.04 -8.66
CA GLY A 179 12.24 -4.14 -10.11
C GLY A 179 10.90 -4.37 -10.82
N LEU A 180 10.97 -4.77 -12.09
CA LEU A 180 9.90 -4.75 -13.12
C LEU A 180 9.78 -3.41 -13.89
N ASP A 181 10.89 -2.98 -14.48
CA ASP A 181 11.00 -1.88 -15.48
C ASP A 181 10.77 -0.43 -14.98
N GLU A 182 10.07 -0.23 -13.85
CA GLU A 182 9.66 1.11 -13.41
C GLU A 182 10.54 1.72 -12.30
N HIS A 183 11.15 0.89 -11.46
CA HIS A 183 11.89 1.33 -10.26
C HIS A 183 13.37 0.95 -10.32
N THR A 184 14.21 1.88 -9.90
CA THR A 184 15.68 1.73 -9.91
C THR A 184 16.29 1.80 -8.51
N GLY A 185 15.48 1.96 -7.47
CA GLY A 185 15.93 2.16 -6.09
C GLY A 185 14.75 2.47 -5.17
N PHE A 186 15.04 2.65 -3.90
CA PHE A 186 14.09 3.11 -2.90
C PHE A 186 14.82 3.85 -1.80
N ARG A 187 14.10 4.63 -1.01
CA ARG A 187 14.61 5.22 0.22
C ARG A 187 13.52 5.30 1.27
N PHE A 188 13.94 5.50 2.50
CA PHE A 188 13.07 5.95 3.56
C PHE A 188 13.26 7.45 3.80
N VAL A 189 12.21 8.13 4.23
CA VAL A 189 12.23 9.56 4.59
C VAL A 189 11.49 9.81 5.89
N ASP A 190 12.01 10.71 6.72
CA ASP A 190 11.61 10.79 8.13
C ASP A 190 10.19 11.36 8.33
N SER A 191 9.69 12.14 7.37
CA SER A 191 8.41 12.84 7.49
C SER A 191 7.51 12.67 6.26
N ALA A 192 6.20 12.75 6.47
CA ALA A 192 5.23 12.75 5.37
C ALA A 192 5.32 14.05 4.55
N GLU A 193 5.79 15.14 5.15
CA GLU A 193 6.08 16.40 4.46
C GLU A 193 7.22 16.25 3.44
N GLU A 194 8.38 15.75 3.86
CA GLU A 194 9.50 15.45 2.94
C GLU A 194 9.07 14.45 1.86
N ALA A 195 8.33 13.41 2.24
CA ALA A 195 7.78 12.47 1.27
C ALA A 195 6.92 13.17 0.21
N ALA A 196 6.09 14.14 0.62
CA ALA A 196 5.23 14.89 -0.29
C ALA A 196 6.03 15.72 -1.30
N GLU A 197 7.17 16.28 -0.88
CA GLU A 197 8.08 17.05 -1.72
C GLU A 197 8.76 16.15 -2.77
N LEU A 198 9.23 14.97 -2.38
CA LEU A 198 9.91 14.06 -3.29
C LEU A 198 8.99 13.45 -4.35
N VAL A 199 7.71 13.20 -4.01
CA VAL A 199 6.74 12.64 -4.96
C VAL A 199 6.03 13.69 -5.83
N VAL A 200 6.38 14.99 -5.69
CA VAL A 200 5.70 16.09 -6.41
C VAL A 200 5.73 15.94 -7.92
N LYS A 201 6.84 15.39 -8.45
CA LYS A 201 7.04 15.16 -9.89
C LYS A 201 6.19 14.00 -10.42
N HIS A 202 5.53 13.23 -9.53
CA HIS A 202 4.80 12.01 -9.88
C HIS A 202 3.27 12.19 -9.89
N ALA A 203 2.61 11.41 -10.77
CA ALA A 203 1.16 11.20 -10.90
C ALA A 203 0.19 12.41 -10.84
N GLY A 204 0.65 13.62 -11.16
CA GLY A 204 -0.20 14.83 -11.21
C GLY A 204 -0.57 15.34 -9.81
N GLY A 205 0.32 15.18 -8.82
CA GLY A 205 0.20 15.80 -7.50
C GLY A 205 -0.80 15.16 -6.53
N ARG A 206 -1.47 14.07 -6.91
CA ARG A 206 -2.46 13.41 -6.03
C ARG A 206 -1.81 12.68 -4.86
N SER A 207 -0.68 12.00 -5.05
CA SER A 207 0.09 11.41 -3.96
C SER A 207 0.67 12.48 -3.02
N THR A 208 1.17 13.59 -3.57
CA THR A 208 1.54 14.78 -2.78
C THR A 208 0.37 15.32 -1.96
N LYS A 209 -0.84 15.41 -2.54
CA LYS A 209 -2.04 15.83 -1.82
C LYS A 209 -2.39 14.89 -0.67
N ALA A 210 -2.30 13.57 -0.89
CA ALA A 210 -2.54 12.56 0.13
C ALA A 210 -1.53 12.64 1.27
N LEU A 211 -0.23 12.73 0.97
CA LEU A 211 0.82 12.87 1.99
C LEU A 211 0.67 14.17 2.80
N LYS A 212 0.30 15.29 2.15
CA LYS A 212 -0.01 16.54 2.86
C LYS A 212 -1.26 16.43 3.75
N ALA A 213 -2.29 15.70 3.31
CA ALA A 213 -3.46 15.42 4.13
C ALA A 213 -3.10 14.53 5.33
N PHE A 214 -2.25 13.52 5.10
CA PHE A 214 -1.74 12.65 6.14
C PHE A 214 -0.86 13.40 7.15
N GLN A 215 0.04 14.29 6.71
CA GLN A 215 0.82 15.14 7.63
C GLN A 215 -0.07 16.02 8.51
N LYS A 216 -1.17 16.58 7.96
CA LYS A 216 -2.14 17.34 8.76
C LYS A 216 -2.83 16.46 9.81
N LEU A 217 -3.13 15.21 9.46
CA LEU A 217 -3.67 14.23 10.41
C LEU A 217 -2.68 13.97 11.54
N LEU A 218 -1.40 13.71 11.22
CA LEU A 218 -0.35 13.53 12.22
C LEU A 218 -0.23 14.75 13.15
N ASN A 219 -0.20 15.97 12.59
CA ASN A 219 -0.11 17.19 13.38
C ASN A 219 -1.29 17.39 14.34
N LYS A 220 -2.51 16.98 13.94
CA LYS A 220 -3.71 17.07 14.77
C LYS A 220 -3.65 16.11 15.97
N HIS A 221 -2.97 14.98 15.81
CA HIS A 221 -2.90 13.91 16.80
C HIS A 221 -1.54 13.85 17.52
N ALA A 222 -0.66 14.84 17.31
CA ALA A 222 0.61 14.93 18.02
C ALA A 222 0.39 14.89 19.56
N PRO A 223 1.22 14.17 20.32
CA PRO A 223 2.51 13.60 19.93
C PRO A 223 2.47 12.14 19.43
N LEU A 224 1.30 11.61 19.06
CA LEU A 224 1.17 10.22 18.63
C LEU A 224 2.05 9.92 17.40
N SER A 225 2.61 8.72 17.34
CA SER A 225 3.27 8.19 16.15
C SER A 225 2.27 8.02 14.99
N PRO A 226 2.74 7.83 13.74
CA PRO A 226 1.86 7.53 12.62
C PRO A 226 0.96 6.31 12.84
N LEU A 227 1.50 5.22 13.40
CA LEU A 227 0.72 4.01 13.71
C LEU A 227 -0.37 4.29 14.75
N GLU A 228 -0.03 4.96 15.85
CA GLU A 228 -0.99 5.30 16.91
C GLU A 228 -2.07 6.26 16.39
N THR A 229 -1.68 7.23 15.56
CA THR A 229 -2.62 8.18 14.93
C THR A 229 -3.63 7.44 14.06
N VAL A 230 -3.17 6.51 13.22
CA VAL A 230 -4.06 5.74 12.34
C VAL A 230 -5.03 4.90 13.16
N ARG A 231 -4.54 4.15 14.17
CA ARG A 231 -5.40 3.36 15.08
C ARG A 231 -6.47 4.22 15.75
N ALA A 232 -6.07 5.37 16.30
CA ALA A 232 -6.98 6.29 16.97
C ALA A 232 -8.08 6.85 16.05
N CYS A 233 -7.85 6.90 14.73
CA CYS A 233 -8.83 7.39 13.77
C CYS A 233 -9.71 6.29 13.16
N THR A 234 -9.24 5.05 13.12
CA THR A 234 -9.95 3.94 12.46
C THR A 234 -10.74 3.07 13.43
N ASP A 235 -10.33 2.98 14.69
CA ASP A 235 -11.02 2.16 15.70
C ASP A 235 -12.37 2.77 16.15
N THR A 236 -12.63 4.04 15.78
CA THR A 236 -13.86 4.76 16.13
C THR A 236 -14.96 4.66 15.06
N SER A 237 -14.74 3.94 13.96
CA SER A 237 -15.67 3.83 12.82
C SER A 237 -16.23 2.41 12.69
#